data_AF-A0A661RWK6-F1
#
_entry.id   AF-A0A661RWK6-F1
#
_cell.length_a   1.000
_cell.length_b   1.000
_cell.length_c   1.000
_cell.angle_alpha   90.00
_cell.angle_beta   90.00
_cell.angle_gamma   90.00
#
_symmetry.space_group_name_H-M   'P 1'
#
loop_
_entity.id
_entity.type
_entity.pdbx_description
1 polymer ?
#
loop_
_entity_poly.entity_id
_entity_poly.type
_entity_poly.pdbx_seq_one_letter_code
_entity_poly.pdbx_strand_id
1 'polypeptide(L)'
;MLSGSSESNLILSASILESQVEKYFLKLGSFEIRPRVITPNGYVAAVGFLSERKDITNFAFLHITNCEITLVLVNNRRPCTVRAFMASGISPEDLAISVKQTIIGFNQRTGNDIFFDIFVSCDEHNFKTDRIYTALEKTLEYQSKLRSAEQGIQKALTQEKINSNAVLQNISPDKTMKYLFNFCKGKYGTSSFFKTYFSNIAAGVVLLLCMLSLLLLTTGFDNSNLDKKIAVIDDKALFIFKATFPDKKKVQDPYLQMKANVQAAIKKPGTSGVIDKSIKNSDVKVVAVMSEVSRKITSSVDMEISRFLFNNGRLVLSGSTENFNNVDSIKSKIESSDLFDKVSISSAAADKKGDRVNFKFIIEM
;
A
#
# COMPACT_ATOMS: atom_id res chain seq x y z
N MET A 1 -12.65 -15.34 62.63
CA MET A 1 -11.93 -16.32 61.79
C MET A 1 -12.16 -15.94 60.34
N LEU A 2 -11.07 -15.67 59.61
CA LEU A 2 -11.06 -15.05 58.29
C LEU A 2 -11.75 -15.93 57.23
N SER A 3 -12.82 -15.41 56.63
CA SER A 3 -13.38 -15.90 55.37
C SER A 3 -12.51 -15.44 54.21
N GLY A 4 -11.51 -16.24 53.85
CA GLY A 4 -10.77 -16.09 52.60
C GLY A 4 -11.28 -17.11 51.59
N SER A 5 -12.35 -16.79 50.86
CA SER A 5 -12.69 -17.52 49.64
C SER A 5 -11.62 -17.18 48.60
N SER A 6 -10.54 -17.96 48.58
CA SER A 6 -9.63 -17.99 47.44
C SER A 6 -10.45 -18.44 46.24
N GLU A 7 -10.85 -17.49 45.38
CA GLU A 7 -11.32 -17.78 44.04
C GLU A 7 -10.15 -18.45 43.30
N SER A 8 -10.05 -19.76 43.44
CA SER A 8 -9.21 -20.57 42.57
C SER A 8 -9.79 -20.40 41.17
N ASN A 9 -9.06 -19.66 40.33
CA ASN A 9 -9.38 -19.58 38.91
C ASN A 9 -9.31 -21.00 38.34
N LEU A 10 -10.46 -21.66 38.25
CA LEU A 10 -10.60 -22.98 37.65
C LEU A 10 -10.28 -22.87 36.17
N ILE A 11 -9.08 -23.29 35.79
CA ILE A 11 -8.64 -23.35 34.40
C ILE A 11 -9.10 -24.68 33.81
N LEU A 12 -10.02 -24.62 32.85
CA LEU A 12 -10.32 -25.74 31.97
C LEU A 12 -9.27 -25.76 30.85
N SER A 13 -8.44 -26.80 30.84
CA SER A 13 -7.48 -27.06 29.76
C SER A 13 -7.95 -28.23 28.89
N ALA A 14 -7.68 -28.12 27.60
CA ALA A 14 -7.86 -29.18 26.64
C ALA A 14 -6.69 -29.14 25.66
N SER A 15 -6.16 -30.31 25.32
CA SER A 15 -4.99 -30.46 24.46
C SER A 15 -5.28 -31.48 23.36
N ILE A 16 -4.70 -31.26 22.19
CA ILE A 16 -4.75 -32.15 21.04
C ILE A 16 -3.35 -32.21 20.42
N LEU A 17 -3.00 -33.35 19.82
CA LEU A 17 -1.75 -33.47 19.06
C LEU A 17 -1.75 -32.47 17.90
N GLU A 18 -0.67 -31.71 17.77
CA GLU A 18 -0.52 -30.69 16.73
C GLU A 18 -0.65 -31.29 15.32
N SER A 19 -0.11 -32.50 15.10
CA SER A 19 -0.21 -33.24 13.84
C SER A 19 -1.66 -33.54 13.43
N GLN A 20 -2.57 -33.69 14.38
CA GLN A 20 -3.99 -33.89 14.07
C GLN A 20 -4.64 -32.60 13.59
N VAL A 21 -4.34 -31.47 14.23
CA VAL A 21 -4.83 -30.16 13.80
C VAL A 21 -4.27 -29.81 12.43
N GLU A 22 -2.98 -30.07 12.21
CA GLU A 22 -2.29 -29.88 10.94
C GLU A 22 -2.95 -30.64 9.79
N LYS A 23 -3.28 -31.92 10.02
CA LYS A 23 -3.93 -32.77 9.03
C LYS A 23 -5.24 -32.16 8.53
N TYR A 24 -6.08 -31.66 9.44
CA TYR A 24 -7.32 -30.98 9.05
C TYR A 24 -7.05 -29.66 8.34
N PHE A 25 -6.08 -28.88 8.82
CA PHE A 25 -5.74 -27.58 8.23
C PHE A 25 -5.22 -27.71 6.80
N LEU A 26 -4.31 -28.65 6.54
CA LEU A 26 -3.76 -28.92 5.21
C LEU A 26 -4.82 -29.50 4.27
N LYS A 27 -5.62 -30.46 4.76
CA LYS A 27 -6.66 -31.10 3.95
C LYS A 27 -7.79 -30.15 3.57
N LEU A 28 -8.19 -29.24 4.45
CA LEU A 28 -9.18 -28.22 4.10
C LEU A 28 -8.55 -27.11 3.26
N GLY A 29 -7.30 -26.74 3.54
CA GLY A 29 -6.54 -25.76 2.78
C GLY A 29 -6.34 -26.13 1.31
N SER A 30 -6.24 -27.42 0.97
CA SER A 30 -6.20 -27.88 -0.43
C SER A 30 -7.48 -27.57 -1.22
N PHE A 31 -8.58 -27.27 -0.53
CA PHE A 31 -9.85 -26.82 -1.12
C PHE A 31 -10.11 -25.34 -0.90
N GLU A 32 -9.08 -24.56 -0.54
CA GLU A 32 -9.19 -23.13 -0.19
C GLU A 32 -10.10 -22.87 1.03
N ILE A 33 -10.41 -23.89 1.82
CA ILE A 33 -11.21 -23.79 3.04
C ILE A 33 -10.27 -23.63 4.23
N ARG A 34 -10.37 -22.50 4.93
CA ARG A 34 -9.60 -22.28 6.16
C ARG A 34 -10.44 -22.62 7.40
N PRO A 35 -10.07 -23.65 8.19
CA PRO A 35 -10.80 -23.95 9.41
C PRO A 35 -10.59 -22.81 10.43
N ARG A 36 -11.68 -22.33 11.01
CA ARG A 36 -11.66 -21.30 12.07
C ARG A 36 -11.87 -21.87 13.46
N VAL A 37 -12.54 -23.01 13.54
CA VAL A 37 -12.82 -23.73 14.79
C VAL A 37 -12.55 -25.21 14.55
N ILE A 38 -11.72 -25.81 15.40
CA ILE A 38 -11.56 -27.26 15.53
C ILE A 38 -11.86 -27.60 16.99
N THR A 39 -12.79 -28.52 17.22
CA THR A 39 -13.36 -28.81 18.55
C THR A 39 -13.88 -30.25 18.61
N PRO A 40 -14.00 -30.89 19.79
CA PRO A 40 -14.55 -32.25 19.88
C PRO A 40 -16.03 -32.29 19.52
N ASN A 41 -16.43 -33.22 18.66
CA ASN A 41 -17.77 -33.25 18.03
C ASN A 41 -18.94 -33.28 19.03
N GLY A 42 -19.08 -34.34 19.83
CA GLY A 42 -20.21 -34.44 20.75
C GLY A 42 -20.21 -33.38 21.86
N TYR A 43 -19.05 -32.82 22.20
CA TYR A 43 -18.95 -31.70 23.13
C TYR A 43 -19.52 -30.41 22.54
N VAL A 44 -19.20 -30.09 21.29
CA VAL A 44 -19.70 -28.86 20.65
C VAL A 44 -21.22 -28.90 20.46
N ALA A 45 -21.81 -30.07 20.20
CA ALA A 45 -23.26 -30.24 20.16
C ALA A 45 -23.92 -29.89 21.50
N ALA A 46 -23.38 -30.37 22.62
CA ALA A 46 -23.90 -30.06 23.95
C ALA A 46 -23.77 -28.57 24.31
N VAL A 47 -22.64 -27.94 23.95
CA VAL A 47 -22.41 -26.50 24.17
C VAL A 47 -23.33 -25.64 23.30
N GLY A 48 -23.56 -26.03 22.05
CA GLY A 48 -24.53 -25.38 21.17
C GLY A 48 -25.94 -25.47 21.75
N PHE A 49 -26.36 -26.65 22.20
CA PHE A 49 -27.68 -26.84 22.82
C PHE A 49 -27.85 -25.98 24.09
N LEU A 50 -26.82 -25.93 24.94
CA LEU A 50 -26.80 -25.04 26.11
C LEU A 50 -26.98 -23.57 25.72
N SER A 51 -26.41 -23.14 24.60
CA SER A 51 -26.47 -21.75 24.14
C SER A 51 -27.86 -21.34 23.65
N GLU A 52 -28.60 -22.28 23.03
CA GLU A 52 -29.95 -22.07 22.52
C GLU A 52 -31.00 -22.10 23.64
N ARG A 53 -30.91 -23.08 24.55
CA ARG A 53 -31.88 -23.31 25.62
C ARG A 53 -31.44 -22.64 26.91
N LYS A 54 -31.89 -21.40 27.12
CA LYS A 54 -31.58 -20.60 28.32
C LYS A 54 -32.38 -21.02 29.56
N ASP A 55 -33.48 -21.71 29.35
CA ASP A 55 -34.41 -22.24 30.35
C ASP A 55 -33.87 -23.45 31.11
N ILE A 56 -32.99 -24.25 30.48
CA ILE A 56 -32.46 -25.48 31.06
C ILE A 56 -31.18 -25.19 31.85
N THR A 57 -31.12 -25.69 33.09
CA THR A 57 -29.98 -25.48 34.00
C THR A 57 -29.12 -26.72 34.17
N ASN A 58 -29.75 -27.88 34.38
CA ASN A 58 -29.12 -29.16 34.68
C ASN A 58 -29.57 -30.22 33.69
N PHE A 59 -28.65 -30.74 32.87
CA PHE A 59 -28.98 -31.77 31.90
C PHE A 59 -27.77 -32.64 31.53
N ALA A 60 -28.07 -33.84 31.04
CA ALA A 60 -27.12 -34.75 30.43
C ALA A 60 -27.41 -34.80 28.93
N PHE A 61 -26.40 -34.52 28.12
CA PHE A 61 -26.49 -34.53 26.66
C PHE A 61 -25.76 -35.75 26.12
N LEU A 62 -26.48 -36.61 25.42
CA LEU A 62 -25.95 -37.81 24.80
C LEU A 62 -25.95 -37.65 23.27
N HIS A 63 -24.77 -37.46 22.70
CA HIS A 63 -24.58 -37.36 21.26
C HIS A 63 -24.11 -38.70 20.70
N ILE A 64 -24.85 -39.28 19.76
CA ILE A 64 -24.64 -40.61 19.19
C ILE A 64 -24.30 -40.47 17.71
N THR A 65 -23.09 -40.88 17.34
CA THR A 65 -22.65 -41.03 15.95
C THR A 65 -22.40 -42.51 15.62
N ASN A 66 -22.08 -42.81 14.36
CA ASN A 66 -21.76 -44.17 13.94
C ASN A 66 -20.47 -44.73 14.57
N CYS A 67 -19.56 -43.86 15.03
CA CYS A 67 -18.26 -44.26 15.56
C CYS A 67 -18.13 -44.04 17.07
N GLU A 68 -18.72 -42.96 17.57
CA GLU A 68 -18.54 -42.48 18.94
C GLU A 68 -19.86 -42.02 19.56
N ILE A 69 -20.01 -42.29 20.85
CA ILE A 69 -21.07 -41.76 21.69
C ILE A 69 -20.43 -40.84 22.73
N THR A 70 -20.85 -39.58 22.79
CA THR A 70 -20.36 -38.61 23.77
C THR A 70 -21.47 -38.29 24.77
N LEU A 71 -21.16 -38.41 26.07
CA LEU A 71 -22.00 -37.97 27.17
C LEU A 71 -21.40 -36.70 27.79
N VAL A 72 -22.19 -35.63 27.86
CA VAL A 72 -21.82 -34.37 28.52
C VAL A 72 -22.80 -34.09 29.65
N LEU A 73 -22.32 -34.01 30.89
CA LEU A 73 -23.12 -33.50 32.01
C LEU A 73 -22.93 -31.99 32.12
N VAL A 74 -24.04 -31.28 32.27
CA VAL A 74 -24.10 -29.82 32.44
C VAL A 74 -24.83 -29.55 33.76
N ASN A 75 -24.13 -28.91 34.69
CA ASN A 75 -24.67 -28.49 35.99
C ASN A 75 -24.61 -26.97 36.10
N ASN A 76 -25.71 -26.32 36.48
CA ASN A 76 -25.84 -24.87 36.59
C ASN A 76 -25.33 -24.14 35.34
N ARG A 77 -25.69 -24.67 34.16
CA ARG A 77 -25.27 -24.16 32.85
C ARG A 77 -23.75 -24.17 32.62
N ARG A 78 -23.03 -25.08 33.27
CA ARG A 78 -21.60 -25.31 33.07
C ARG A 78 -21.35 -26.78 32.72
N PRO A 79 -20.73 -27.09 31.57
CA PRO A 79 -20.25 -28.44 31.31
C PRO A 79 -19.28 -28.86 32.41
N CYS A 80 -19.56 -29.98 33.07
CA CYS A 80 -18.83 -30.44 34.24
C CYS A 80 -18.20 -31.83 34.06
N THR A 81 -18.73 -32.65 33.16
CA THR A 81 -18.17 -33.97 32.86
C THR A 81 -18.40 -34.31 31.41
N VAL A 82 -17.37 -34.86 30.75
CA VAL A 82 -17.44 -35.36 29.38
C VAL A 82 -16.91 -36.78 29.36
N ARG A 83 -17.65 -37.70 28.75
CA ARG A 83 -17.20 -39.08 28.49
C ARG A 83 -17.48 -39.45 27.05
N ALA A 84 -16.61 -40.29 26.49
CA ALA A 84 -16.77 -40.84 25.15
C ALA A 84 -16.75 -42.38 25.22
N PHE A 85 -17.55 -43.00 24.35
CA PHE A 85 -17.68 -44.45 24.21
C PHE A 85 -17.61 -44.82 22.72
N MET A 86 -17.04 -45.97 22.38
CA MET A 86 -17.10 -46.48 21.01
C MET A 86 -18.51 -47.01 20.69
N ALA A 87 -19.12 -46.50 19.63
CA ALA A 87 -20.48 -46.87 19.23
C ALA A 87 -20.59 -48.33 18.72
N SER A 88 -19.52 -48.87 18.16
CA SER A 88 -19.50 -50.22 17.57
C SER A 88 -19.54 -51.36 18.60
N GLY A 89 -19.12 -51.11 19.84
CA GLY A 89 -18.88 -52.15 20.84
C GLY A 89 -19.78 -52.09 22.08
N ILE A 90 -20.66 -51.09 22.20
CA ILE A 90 -21.48 -50.89 23.40
C ILE A 90 -22.93 -51.30 23.16
N SER A 91 -23.47 -52.17 24.03
CA SER A 91 -24.90 -52.48 24.01
C SER A 91 -25.71 -51.29 24.55
N PRO A 92 -26.98 -51.11 24.10
CA PRO A 92 -27.86 -50.09 24.67
C PRO A 92 -27.97 -50.16 26.19
N GLU A 93 -27.98 -51.36 26.75
CA GLU A 93 -28.07 -51.63 28.17
C GLU A 93 -26.79 -51.22 28.91
N ASP A 94 -25.60 -51.56 28.38
CA ASP A 94 -24.31 -51.15 28.96
C ASP A 94 -24.10 -49.64 28.88
N LEU A 95 -24.58 -49.00 27.81
CA LEU A 95 -24.57 -47.55 27.68
C LEU A 95 -25.43 -46.90 28.75
N ALA A 96 -26.66 -47.38 28.96
CA ALA A 96 -27.55 -46.86 29.99
C ALA A 96 -26.97 -47.02 31.40
N ILE A 97 -26.34 -48.17 31.69
CA ILE A 97 -25.59 -48.39 32.93
C ILE A 97 -24.43 -47.40 33.07
N SER A 98 -23.67 -47.18 31.99
CA SER A 98 -22.54 -46.24 31.99
C SER A 98 -22.99 -44.80 32.22
N VAL A 99 -24.14 -44.39 31.67
CA VAL A 99 -24.76 -43.09 31.91
C VAL A 99 -25.14 -42.96 33.39
N LYS A 100 -25.86 -43.96 33.93
CA LYS A 100 -26.23 -44.00 35.36
C LYS A 100 -25.02 -43.90 36.28
N GLN A 101 -23.98 -44.71 36.04
CA GLN A 101 -22.74 -44.69 36.82
C GLN A 101 -22.06 -43.32 36.77
N THR A 102 -22.08 -42.67 35.60
CA THR A 102 -21.47 -41.35 35.43
C THR A 102 -22.22 -40.28 36.24
N ILE A 103 -23.56 -40.32 36.25
CA ILE A 103 -24.38 -39.41 37.06
C ILE A 103 -24.18 -39.66 38.56
N ILE A 104 -24.26 -40.93 39.00
CA ILE A 104 -24.05 -41.29 40.41
C ILE A 104 -22.65 -40.88 40.87
N GLY A 105 -21.62 -41.18 40.09
CA GLY A 105 -20.24 -40.80 40.41
C GLY A 105 -20.01 -39.28 40.39
N PHE A 106 -20.79 -38.52 39.62
CA PHE A 106 -20.79 -37.06 39.68
C PHE A 106 -21.42 -36.55 41.00
N ASN A 107 -22.59 -37.07 41.36
CA ASN A 107 -23.29 -36.70 42.60
C ASN A 107 -22.46 -37.03 43.84
N GLN A 108 -21.89 -38.25 43.91
CA GLN A 108 -21.00 -38.67 44.99
C GLN A 108 -19.77 -37.77 45.14
N ARG A 109 -19.15 -37.36 44.03
CA ARG A 109 -17.95 -36.50 44.04
C ARG A 109 -18.26 -35.06 44.44
N THR A 110 -19.42 -34.56 44.06
CA THR A 110 -19.82 -33.17 44.33
C THR A 110 -20.58 -33.02 45.65
N GLY A 111 -21.03 -34.11 46.26
CA GLY A 111 -21.86 -34.10 47.46
C GLY A 111 -23.28 -33.56 47.21
N ASN A 112 -23.71 -33.46 45.96
CA ASN A 112 -25.03 -32.95 45.58
C ASN A 112 -25.87 -34.06 44.96
N ASP A 113 -27.16 -34.11 45.27
CA ASP A 113 -28.12 -35.02 44.64
C ASP A 113 -28.84 -34.32 43.48
N ILE A 114 -28.10 -34.13 42.38
CA ILE A 114 -28.62 -33.45 41.19
C ILE A 114 -29.32 -34.45 40.27
N PHE A 115 -30.51 -34.08 39.82
CA PHE A 115 -31.22 -34.74 38.73
C PHE A 115 -30.88 -34.07 37.39
N PHE A 116 -30.64 -34.89 36.36
CA PHE A 116 -30.28 -34.41 35.03
C PHE A 116 -31.37 -34.81 34.03
N ASP A 117 -31.95 -33.85 33.34
CA ASP A 117 -32.78 -34.11 32.16
C ASP A 117 -31.90 -34.68 31.03
N ILE A 118 -32.34 -35.73 30.34
CA ILE A 118 -31.52 -36.41 29.32
C ILE A 118 -31.98 -36.07 27.92
N PHE A 119 -31.08 -35.46 27.17
CA PHE A 119 -31.26 -35.12 25.77
C PHE A 119 -30.41 -36.02 24.89
N VAL A 120 -31.01 -36.56 23.83
CA VAL A 120 -30.32 -37.48 22.92
C VAL A 120 -30.29 -36.89 21.52
N SER A 121 -29.08 -36.69 21.00
CA SER A 121 -28.81 -36.21 19.64
C SER A 121 -28.24 -37.37 18.84
N CYS A 122 -28.76 -37.61 17.65
CA CYS A 122 -28.29 -38.70 16.80
C CYS A 122 -28.25 -38.26 15.34
N ASP A 123 -27.13 -38.52 14.67
CA ASP A 123 -26.90 -38.06 13.30
C ASP A 123 -27.65 -38.92 12.25
N GLU A 124 -27.94 -40.19 12.54
CA GLU A 124 -28.68 -41.10 11.67
C GLU A 124 -29.75 -41.90 12.44
N HIS A 125 -30.97 -42.01 11.91
CA HIS A 125 -32.01 -42.85 12.52
C HIS A 125 -31.77 -44.32 12.23
N ASN A 126 -31.62 -45.10 13.29
CA ASN A 126 -31.53 -46.55 13.21
C ASN A 126 -32.29 -47.20 14.38
N PHE A 127 -32.69 -48.46 14.22
CA PHE A 127 -33.35 -49.30 15.22
C PHE A 127 -32.59 -49.37 16.56
N LYS A 128 -31.28 -49.12 16.56
CA LYS A 128 -30.46 -49.03 17.78
C LYS A 128 -30.87 -47.86 18.68
N THR A 129 -31.35 -46.75 18.13
CA THR A 129 -31.67 -45.55 18.91
C THR A 129 -32.91 -45.77 19.79
N ASP A 130 -33.95 -46.44 19.29
CA ASP A 130 -35.16 -46.76 20.07
C ASP A 130 -34.86 -47.70 21.25
N ARG A 131 -33.95 -48.65 21.02
CA ARG A 131 -33.44 -49.52 22.09
C ARG A 131 -32.65 -48.76 23.15
N ILE A 132 -31.86 -47.77 22.74
CA ILE A 132 -31.13 -46.89 23.66
C ILE A 132 -32.10 -46.07 24.52
N TYR A 133 -33.15 -45.50 23.92
CA TYR A 133 -34.19 -44.80 24.69
C TYR A 133 -34.86 -45.71 25.72
N THR A 134 -35.26 -46.91 25.31
CA THR A 134 -35.90 -47.89 26.20
C THR A 134 -34.97 -48.31 27.34
N ALA A 135 -33.68 -48.55 27.04
CA ALA A 135 -32.68 -48.93 28.04
C ALA A 135 -32.39 -47.80 29.03
N LEU A 136 -32.33 -46.56 28.56
CA LEU A 136 -32.15 -45.36 29.39
C LEU A 136 -33.34 -45.16 30.33
N GLU A 137 -34.57 -45.22 29.81
CA GLU A 137 -35.79 -45.06 30.60
C GLU A 137 -35.86 -46.11 31.72
N LYS A 138 -35.62 -47.39 31.39
CA LYS A 138 -35.60 -48.48 32.37
C LYS A 138 -34.51 -48.30 33.44
N THR A 139 -33.30 -47.93 33.04
CA THR A 139 -32.15 -47.86 33.95
C THR A 139 -32.23 -46.64 34.88
N LEU A 140 -32.89 -45.58 34.43
CA LEU A 140 -32.98 -44.29 35.13
C LEU A 140 -34.33 -44.03 35.79
N GLU A 141 -35.21 -45.04 35.83
CA GLU A 141 -36.50 -45.00 36.54
C GLU A 141 -36.35 -44.62 38.03
N TYR A 142 -35.17 -44.76 38.64
CA TYR A 142 -34.96 -44.27 40.00
C TYR A 142 -35.07 -42.74 40.10
N GLN A 143 -34.58 -42.00 39.09
CA GLN A 143 -34.68 -40.54 39.05
C GLN A 143 -36.13 -40.10 38.90
N SER A 144 -36.95 -40.86 38.16
CA SER A 144 -38.37 -40.57 37.98
C SER A 144 -39.15 -40.66 39.29
N LYS A 145 -38.91 -41.74 40.05
CA LYS A 145 -39.55 -42.00 41.34
C LYS A 145 -39.16 -40.94 42.38
N LEU A 146 -37.88 -40.61 42.47
CA LEU A 146 -37.38 -39.56 43.37
C LEU A 146 -37.97 -38.19 43.04
N ARG A 147 -37.95 -37.78 41.76
CA ARG A 147 -38.48 -36.47 41.32
C ARG A 147 -40.00 -36.38 41.48
N SER A 148 -40.72 -37.48 41.28
CA SER A 148 -42.17 -37.54 41.53
C SER A 148 -42.50 -37.37 43.02
N ALA A 149 -41.68 -37.93 43.91
CA ALA A 149 -41.84 -37.80 45.35
C ALA A 149 -41.52 -36.38 45.86
N GLU A 150 -40.53 -35.72 45.27
CA GLU A 150 -40.08 -34.38 45.71
C GLU A 150 -40.81 -33.21 45.03
N GLN A 151 -41.26 -33.37 43.79
CA GLN A 151 -41.76 -32.26 42.96
C GLN A 151 -43.13 -32.50 42.29
N GLY A 152 -43.75 -33.67 42.47
CA GLY A 152 -45.07 -33.98 41.87
C GLY A 152 -45.08 -34.06 40.33
N ILE A 153 -43.90 -34.13 39.70
CA ILE A 153 -43.73 -34.20 38.25
C ILE A 153 -43.71 -35.66 37.80
N GLN A 154 -44.73 -36.11 37.05
CA GLN A 154 -44.90 -37.52 36.63
C GLN A 154 -43.97 -37.98 35.49
N LYS A 155 -43.32 -37.08 34.74
CA LYS A 155 -42.53 -37.46 33.56
C LYS A 155 -41.06 -37.09 33.73
N ALA A 156 -40.22 -38.12 33.71
CA ALA A 156 -38.87 -38.04 34.25
C ALA A 156 -37.75 -37.94 33.23
N LEU A 157 -38.06 -38.17 31.96
CA LEU A 157 -37.11 -38.03 30.87
C LEU A 157 -37.76 -37.16 29.80
N THR A 158 -37.33 -35.90 29.71
CA THR A 158 -37.60 -35.07 28.52
C THR A 158 -36.65 -35.54 27.43
N GLN A 159 -36.98 -36.68 26.82
CA GLN A 159 -36.28 -37.19 25.64
C GLN A 159 -36.67 -36.32 24.45
N GLU A 160 -35.93 -35.24 24.26
CA GLU A 160 -36.03 -34.43 23.05
C GLU A 160 -34.99 -34.92 22.05
N LYS A 161 -35.47 -35.21 20.86
CA LYS A 161 -34.65 -35.61 19.71
C LYS A 161 -34.06 -34.35 19.10
N ILE A 162 -32.73 -34.25 19.11
CA ILE A 162 -32.03 -33.06 18.65
C ILE A 162 -31.35 -33.33 17.32
N ASN A 163 -31.50 -32.39 16.37
CA ASN A 163 -30.72 -32.39 15.14
C ASN A 163 -29.38 -31.67 15.41
N SER A 164 -28.31 -32.44 15.53
CA SER A 164 -26.96 -31.95 15.79
C SER A 164 -26.56 -30.86 14.79
N ASN A 165 -26.88 -31.03 13.51
CA ASN A 165 -26.51 -30.07 12.46
C ASN A 165 -27.19 -28.71 12.63
N ALA A 166 -28.45 -28.69 13.08
CA ALA A 166 -29.16 -27.43 13.36
C ALA A 166 -28.52 -26.67 14.51
N VAL A 167 -28.13 -27.40 15.57
CA VAL A 167 -27.43 -26.83 16.72
C VAL A 167 -26.06 -26.27 16.34
N LEU A 168 -25.34 -26.98 15.47
CA LEU A 168 -24.02 -26.56 14.99
C LEU A 168 -24.08 -25.33 14.06
N GLN A 169 -25.15 -25.15 13.29
CA GLN A 169 -25.32 -23.97 12.42
C GLN A 169 -25.38 -22.66 13.21
N ASN A 170 -25.88 -22.70 14.45
CA ASN A 170 -25.96 -21.53 15.31
C ASN A 170 -24.62 -21.17 15.97
N ILE A 171 -23.60 -22.03 15.83
CA ILE A 171 -22.26 -21.80 16.35
C ILE A 171 -21.49 -20.95 15.36
N SER A 172 -21.53 -19.63 15.60
CA SER A 172 -20.73 -18.69 14.81
C SER A 172 -19.25 -18.76 15.19
N PRO A 173 -18.32 -18.96 14.22
CA PRO A 173 -16.88 -18.96 14.49
C PRO A 173 -16.34 -17.58 14.89
N ASP A 174 -17.11 -16.52 14.69
CA ASP A 174 -16.76 -15.14 15.06
C ASP A 174 -17.20 -14.76 16.49
N LYS A 175 -18.11 -15.53 17.08
CA LYS A 175 -18.59 -15.27 18.44
C LYS A 175 -17.83 -16.13 19.44
N THR A 176 -17.30 -15.50 20.49
CA THR A 176 -16.72 -16.22 21.62
C THR A 176 -17.83 -16.96 22.37
N MET A 177 -17.95 -18.26 22.11
CA MET A 177 -18.87 -19.14 22.83
C MET A 177 -18.26 -19.53 24.18
N LYS A 178 -19.02 -19.29 25.26
CA LYS A 178 -18.60 -19.69 26.60
C LYS A 178 -18.46 -21.22 26.66
N TYR A 179 -17.34 -21.71 27.20
CA TYR A 179 -17.00 -23.13 27.31
C TYR A 179 -16.62 -23.86 26.01
N LEU A 180 -16.64 -23.23 24.84
CA LEU A 180 -16.21 -23.89 23.61
C LEU A 180 -14.69 -24.03 23.57
N PHE A 181 -14.18 -25.26 23.38
CA PHE A 181 -12.77 -25.47 23.09
C PHE A 181 -12.52 -25.19 21.61
N ASN A 182 -11.59 -24.27 21.32
CA ASN A 182 -11.12 -24.05 19.96
C ASN A 182 -9.62 -24.37 19.88
N PHE A 183 -9.28 -25.38 19.08
CA PHE A 183 -7.92 -25.82 18.81
C PHE A 183 -7.25 -25.07 17.64
N CYS A 184 -7.99 -24.25 16.88
CA CYS A 184 -7.45 -23.31 15.89
C CYS A 184 -6.84 -22.08 16.59
N LYS A 185 -5.77 -22.29 17.37
CA LYS A 185 -5.01 -21.26 18.07
C LYS A 185 -3.56 -21.23 17.59
N GLY A 186 -2.81 -20.20 17.99
CA GLY A 186 -1.41 -20.03 17.57
C GLY A 186 -1.31 -20.00 16.05
N LYS A 187 -0.42 -20.81 15.47
CA LYS A 187 -0.15 -20.89 14.01
C LYS A 187 -1.38 -21.16 13.13
N TYR A 188 -2.43 -21.75 13.69
CA TYR A 188 -3.68 -22.05 12.97
C TYR A 188 -4.79 -21.01 13.19
N GLY A 189 -4.60 -20.06 14.10
CA GLY A 189 -5.57 -19.01 14.41
C GLY A 189 -5.62 -17.91 13.35
N THR A 190 -6.74 -17.19 13.27
CA THR A 190 -6.91 -16.04 12.36
C THR A 190 -5.98 -14.88 12.68
N SER A 191 -5.68 -14.65 13.97
CA SER A 191 -4.72 -13.63 14.42
C SER A 191 -3.25 -14.04 14.33
N SER A 192 -2.96 -15.26 13.85
CA SER A 192 -1.58 -15.76 13.86
C SER A 192 -0.65 -14.98 12.95
N PHE A 193 -1.13 -14.48 11.81
CA PHE A 193 -0.25 -13.86 10.83
C PHE A 193 0.51 -12.67 11.45
N PHE A 194 -0.22 -11.74 12.07
CA PHE A 194 0.42 -10.59 12.73
C PHE A 194 1.31 -11.02 13.89
N LYS A 195 0.88 -11.96 14.73
CA LYS A 195 1.68 -12.39 15.89
C LYS A 195 2.96 -13.15 15.50
N THR A 196 2.91 -13.91 14.41
CA THR A 196 4.04 -14.68 13.88
C THR A 196 5.02 -13.78 13.11
N TYR A 197 4.52 -12.79 12.36
CA TYR A 197 5.35 -11.91 11.53
C TYR A 197 5.68 -10.54 12.16
N PHE A 198 5.20 -10.24 13.37
CA PHE A 198 5.43 -8.93 14.02
C PHE A 198 6.91 -8.56 14.11
N SER A 199 7.77 -9.53 14.45
CA SER A 199 9.22 -9.33 14.52
C SER A 199 9.83 -8.93 13.18
N ASN A 200 9.37 -9.57 12.09
CA ASN A 200 9.87 -9.30 10.75
C ASN A 200 9.32 -7.97 10.21
N ILE A 201 8.07 -7.64 10.51
CA ILE A 201 7.45 -6.36 10.16
C ILE A 201 8.15 -5.22 10.91
N ALA A 202 8.42 -5.39 12.21
CA ALA A 202 9.16 -4.41 13.01
C ALA A 202 10.56 -4.17 12.45
N ALA A 203 11.29 -5.22 12.08
CA ALA A 203 12.59 -5.10 11.43
C ALA A 203 12.50 -4.33 10.10
N GLY A 204 11.48 -4.60 9.28
CA GLY A 204 11.23 -3.86 8.03
C GLY A 204 10.93 -2.38 8.25
N VAL A 205 10.12 -2.04 9.26
CA VAL A 205 9.82 -0.65 9.63
C VAL A 205 11.07 0.09 10.12
N VAL A 206 11.90 -0.55 10.95
CA VAL A 206 13.17 0.03 11.41
C VAL A 206 14.10 0.29 10.23
N LEU A 207 14.22 -0.66 9.29
CA LEU A 207 15.06 -0.49 8.10
C LEU A 207 14.55 0.66 7.22
N LEU A 208 13.24 0.78 7.04
CA LEU A 208 12.61 1.88 6.30
C LEU A 208 12.87 3.24 6.95
N LEU A 209 12.77 3.33 8.27
CA LEU A 209 13.09 4.56 9.02
C LEU A 209 14.56 4.94 8.91
N CYS A 210 15.48 3.98 8.96
CA CYS A 210 16.90 4.23 8.74
C CYS A 210 17.18 4.71 7.31
N MET A 211 16.51 4.12 6.31
CA MET A 211 16.65 4.55 4.92
C MET A 211 16.15 5.99 4.73
N LEU A 212 14.99 6.32 5.32
CA LEU A 212 14.41 7.65 5.27
C LEU A 212 15.29 8.70 6.01
N SER A 213 15.86 8.33 7.15
CA SER A 213 16.73 9.23 7.91
C SER A 213 18.04 9.51 7.18
N LEU A 214 18.66 8.50 6.54
CA LEU A 214 19.84 8.71 5.68
C LEU A 214 19.53 9.68 4.54
N LEU A 215 18.37 9.52 3.88
CA LEU A 215 17.96 10.38 2.75
C LEU A 215 17.74 11.84 3.18
N LEU A 216 17.15 12.06 4.35
CA LEU A 216 16.97 13.39 4.91
C LEU A 216 18.31 14.03 5.32
N LEU A 217 19.22 13.25 5.90
CA LEU A 217 20.54 13.74 6.28
C LEU A 217 21.37 14.16 5.07
N THR A 218 21.43 13.34 4.01
CA THR A 218 22.19 13.69 2.79
C THR A 218 21.66 14.96 2.15
N THR A 219 20.34 15.07 1.98
CA THR A 219 19.68 16.25 1.42
C THR A 219 19.93 17.50 2.27
N GLY A 220 19.93 17.36 3.60
CA GLY A 220 20.20 18.47 4.52
C GLY A 220 21.65 18.97 4.47
N PHE A 221 22.62 18.05 4.37
CA PHE A 221 24.03 18.41 4.21
C PHE A 221 24.32 19.10 2.87
N ASP A 222 23.70 18.66 1.79
CA ASP A 222 23.88 19.25 0.46
C ASP A 222 23.33 20.68 0.38
N ASN A 223 22.15 20.93 0.95
CA ASN A 223 21.59 22.29 1.05
C ASN A 223 22.52 23.23 1.83
N SER A 224 23.04 22.78 2.97
CA SER A 224 23.96 23.60 3.80
C SER A 224 25.27 23.93 3.07
N ASN A 225 25.76 23.01 2.25
CA ASN A 225 26.96 23.23 1.43
C ASN A 225 26.70 24.16 0.25
N LEU A 226 25.49 24.15 -0.33
CA LEU A 226 25.06 25.08 -1.36
C LEU A 226 24.99 26.52 -0.83
N ASP A 227 24.41 26.73 0.36
CA ASP A 227 24.34 28.06 0.98
C ASP A 227 25.73 28.66 1.23
N LYS A 228 26.69 27.84 1.68
CA LYS A 228 28.09 28.26 1.85
C LYS A 228 28.73 28.66 0.52
N LYS A 229 28.46 27.91 -0.55
CA LYS A 229 28.99 28.23 -1.89
C LYS A 229 28.40 29.54 -2.42
N ILE A 230 27.11 29.79 -2.18
CA ILE A 230 26.44 31.05 -2.56
C ILE A 230 27.09 32.23 -1.82
N ALA A 231 27.26 32.13 -0.50
CA ALA A 231 27.88 33.20 0.29
C ALA A 231 29.29 33.56 -0.19
N VAL A 232 30.11 32.56 -0.53
CA VAL A 232 31.47 32.80 -1.08
C VAL A 232 31.43 33.49 -2.44
N ILE A 233 30.43 33.19 -3.29
CA ILE A 233 30.26 33.85 -4.59
C ILE A 233 29.80 35.29 -4.40
N ASP A 234 28.87 35.53 -3.48
CA ASP A 234 28.36 36.87 -3.16
C ASP A 234 29.45 37.78 -2.60
N ASP A 235 30.31 37.26 -1.71
CA ASP A 235 31.45 38.01 -1.18
C ASP A 235 32.44 38.41 -2.27
N LYS A 236 32.72 37.50 -3.23
CA LYS A 236 33.56 37.80 -4.39
C LYS A 236 32.92 38.86 -5.29
N ALA A 237 31.62 38.76 -5.54
CA ALA A 237 30.88 39.74 -6.34
C ALA A 237 30.90 41.13 -5.67
N LEU A 238 30.69 41.18 -4.35
CA LEU A 238 30.75 42.41 -3.56
C LEU A 238 32.15 43.02 -3.56
N PHE A 239 33.19 42.17 -3.43
CA PHE A 239 34.58 42.59 -3.47
C PHE A 239 34.93 43.24 -4.81
N ILE A 240 34.61 42.58 -5.93
CA ILE A 240 34.85 43.11 -7.28
C ILE A 240 34.09 44.41 -7.50
N PHE A 241 32.83 44.50 -7.05
CA PHE A 241 32.02 45.70 -7.17
C PHE A 241 32.61 46.89 -6.41
N LYS A 242 32.98 46.68 -5.14
CA LYS A 242 33.58 47.75 -4.29
C LYS A 242 34.94 48.19 -4.82
N ALA A 243 35.76 47.27 -5.32
CA ALA A 243 37.04 47.59 -5.93
C ALA A 243 36.88 48.43 -7.22
N THR A 244 35.82 48.18 -7.99
CA THR A 244 35.56 48.89 -9.26
C THR A 244 34.86 50.23 -9.07
N PHE A 245 33.99 50.35 -8.06
CA PHE A 245 33.17 51.55 -7.81
C PHE A 245 33.23 52.00 -6.34
N PRO A 246 34.37 52.53 -5.87
CA PRO A 246 34.56 52.90 -4.46
C PRO A 246 33.60 53.99 -3.97
N ASP A 247 33.08 54.82 -4.87
CA ASP A 247 32.20 55.96 -4.54
C ASP A 247 30.74 55.57 -4.26
N LYS A 248 30.34 54.31 -4.50
CA LYS A 248 28.96 53.85 -4.35
C LYS A 248 28.76 53.19 -2.98
N LYS A 249 28.28 53.98 -2.01
CA LYS A 249 28.11 53.57 -0.59
C LYS A 249 26.98 52.58 -0.30
N LYS A 250 26.01 52.38 -1.20
CA LYS A 250 24.87 51.46 -1.00
C LYS A 250 24.86 50.38 -2.08
N VAL A 251 25.16 49.14 -1.69
CA VAL A 251 25.12 47.96 -2.57
C VAL A 251 23.98 47.05 -2.12
N GLN A 252 23.05 46.75 -3.03
CA GLN A 252 21.88 45.90 -2.74
C GLN A 252 21.91 44.63 -3.59
N ASP A 253 22.31 44.74 -4.86
CA ASP A 253 22.62 43.61 -5.74
C ASP A 253 23.88 44.01 -6.53
N PRO A 254 25.05 43.43 -6.20
CA PRO A 254 26.30 43.76 -6.88
C PRO A 254 26.26 43.52 -8.39
N TYR A 255 25.58 42.45 -8.85
CA TYR A 255 25.54 42.08 -10.25
C TYR A 255 24.68 43.05 -11.08
N LEU A 256 23.46 43.30 -10.62
CA LEU A 256 22.52 44.16 -11.34
C LEU A 256 23.03 45.61 -11.38
N GLN A 257 23.63 46.08 -10.28
CA GLN A 257 24.24 47.40 -10.21
C GLN A 257 25.51 47.50 -11.07
N MET A 258 26.34 46.46 -11.13
CA MET A 258 27.52 46.43 -12.01
C MET A 258 27.10 46.54 -13.48
N LYS A 259 26.10 45.76 -13.90
CA LYS A 259 25.56 45.81 -15.26
C LYS A 259 25.02 47.19 -15.61
N ALA A 260 24.27 47.82 -14.69
CA ALA A 260 23.74 49.16 -14.88
C ALA A 260 24.86 50.22 -14.96
N ASN A 261 25.86 50.16 -14.07
CA ASN A 261 26.98 51.09 -14.04
C ASN A 261 27.87 50.96 -15.29
N VAL A 262 28.16 49.74 -15.74
CA VAL A 262 28.92 49.49 -16.98
C VAL A 262 28.15 50.03 -18.19
N GLN A 263 26.84 49.77 -18.29
CA GLN A 263 26.04 50.31 -19.38
C GLN A 263 25.95 51.84 -19.35
N ALA A 264 25.88 52.45 -18.16
CA ALA A 264 25.91 53.90 -18.01
C ALA A 264 27.27 54.49 -18.40
N ALA A 265 28.38 53.82 -18.08
CA ALA A 265 29.72 54.22 -18.50
C ALA A 265 29.90 54.11 -20.02
N ILE A 266 29.36 53.08 -20.65
CA ILE A 266 29.37 52.91 -22.12
C ILE A 266 28.52 53.98 -22.82
N LYS A 267 27.41 54.41 -22.22
CA LYS A 267 26.51 55.43 -22.78
C LYS A 267 26.99 56.86 -22.59
N LYS A 268 28.04 57.12 -21.79
CA LYS A 268 28.63 58.46 -21.67
C LYS A 268 29.38 58.80 -22.97
N PRO A 269 29.04 59.90 -23.67
CA PRO A 269 29.78 60.33 -24.84
C PRO A 269 31.14 60.87 -24.37
N GLY A 270 32.22 60.16 -24.70
CA GLY A 270 33.60 60.54 -24.31
C GLY A 270 34.59 59.39 -24.16
N THR A 271 34.14 58.14 -24.11
CA THR A 271 35.01 56.95 -24.03
C THR A 271 34.70 55.96 -25.14
N SER A 272 35.02 56.35 -26.38
CA SER A 272 35.20 55.38 -27.47
C SER A 272 36.59 54.76 -27.32
N GLY A 273 36.67 53.71 -26.53
CA GLY A 273 37.92 53.01 -26.27
C GLY A 273 37.64 51.58 -25.86
N VAL A 274 37.75 50.67 -26.83
CA VAL A 274 38.06 49.25 -26.64
C VAL A 274 37.07 48.47 -25.78
N ILE A 275 36.03 47.91 -26.41
CA ILE A 275 35.54 46.60 -25.99
C ILE A 275 35.40 45.74 -27.25
N ASP A 276 36.51 45.07 -27.55
CA ASP A 276 36.58 43.89 -28.39
C ASP A 276 35.64 42.81 -27.81
N LYS A 277 34.59 42.50 -28.56
CA LYS A 277 33.78 41.31 -28.36
C LYS A 277 33.80 40.53 -29.66
N SER A 278 34.76 39.62 -29.75
CA SER A 278 34.64 38.30 -30.38
C SER A 278 33.95 38.33 -31.74
N ILE A 279 34.70 38.78 -32.76
CA ILE A 279 34.40 38.50 -34.16
C ILE A 279 35.07 37.17 -34.49
N LYS A 280 34.27 36.13 -34.74
CA LYS A 280 34.75 34.80 -35.15
C LYS A 280 35.31 34.73 -36.57
N ASN A 281 35.40 35.84 -37.30
CA ASN A 281 35.97 35.94 -38.66
C ASN A 281 36.86 37.20 -38.78
N SER A 282 37.97 37.24 -38.06
CA SER A 282 38.85 38.42 -37.94
C SER A 282 39.90 38.59 -39.04
N ASP A 283 39.77 37.95 -40.21
CA ASP A 283 40.74 38.12 -41.30
C ASP A 283 40.17 38.71 -42.59
N VAL A 284 38.87 39.02 -42.66
CA VAL A 284 38.32 39.66 -43.86
C VAL A 284 38.40 41.18 -43.76
N LYS A 285 39.41 41.75 -44.42
CA LYS A 285 39.54 43.20 -44.58
C LYS A 285 38.36 43.72 -45.40
N VAL A 286 37.72 44.81 -44.97
CA VAL A 286 36.58 45.45 -45.69
C VAL A 286 36.93 45.77 -47.15
N VAL A 287 38.18 46.14 -47.41
CA VAL A 287 38.71 46.39 -48.77
C VAL A 287 38.65 45.13 -49.64
N ALA A 288 38.90 43.94 -49.07
CA ALA A 288 38.77 42.67 -49.79
C ALA A 288 37.31 42.37 -50.14
N VAL A 289 36.38 42.64 -49.22
CA VAL A 289 34.93 42.50 -49.48
C VAL A 289 34.48 43.43 -50.62
N MET A 290 34.90 44.70 -50.59
CA MET A 290 34.57 45.65 -51.66
C MET A 290 35.18 45.24 -53.01
N SER A 291 36.42 44.76 -53.00
CA SER A 291 37.09 44.24 -54.20
C SER A 291 36.35 43.05 -54.79
N GLU A 292 35.90 42.12 -53.95
CA GLU A 292 35.20 40.92 -54.40
C GLU A 292 33.81 41.24 -54.97
N VAL A 293 33.04 42.13 -54.32
CA VAL A 293 31.76 42.63 -54.85
C VAL A 293 31.99 43.32 -56.21
N SER A 294 33.03 44.15 -56.33
CA SER A 294 33.39 44.84 -57.57
C SER A 294 33.79 43.88 -58.69
N ARG A 295 34.55 42.81 -58.39
CA ARG A 295 34.96 41.80 -59.39
C ARG A 295 33.79 40.98 -59.91
N LYS A 296 32.83 40.63 -59.04
CA LYS A 296 31.67 39.81 -59.42
C LYS A 296 30.64 40.59 -60.23
N ILE A 297 30.53 41.91 -60.02
CA ILE A 297 29.68 42.79 -60.82
C ILE A 297 30.49 43.28 -62.02
N THR A 298 30.55 42.48 -63.09
CA THR A 298 31.19 42.88 -64.35
C THR A 298 30.46 44.08 -64.98
N SER A 299 31.16 44.90 -65.78
CA SER A 299 30.68 46.12 -66.46
C SER A 299 29.51 45.94 -67.45
N SER A 300 28.91 44.75 -67.55
CA SER A 300 27.76 44.44 -68.41
C SER A 300 26.40 44.57 -67.72
N VAL A 301 26.36 44.88 -66.42
CA VAL A 301 25.11 45.10 -65.67
C VAL A 301 25.10 46.50 -65.08
N ASP A 302 24.11 47.30 -65.44
CA ASP A 302 23.91 48.64 -64.89
C ASP A 302 23.51 48.55 -63.40
N MET A 303 24.39 49.04 -62.52
CA MET A 303 24.21 49.02 -61.08
C MET A 303 24.85 50.25 -60.44
N GLU A 304 24.04 51.01 -59.68
CA GLU A 304 24.50 52.15 -58.89
C GLU A 304 24.36 51.84 -57.39
N ILE A 305 25.45 51.88 -56.64
CA ILE A 305 25.46 51.59 -55.20
C ILE A 305 25.21 52.87 -54.41
N SER A 306 24.12 52.90 -53.64
CA SER A 306 23.77 54.04 -52.77
C SER A 306 24.20 53.83 -51.32
N ARG A 307 24.36 52.58 -50.87
CA ARG A 307 24.76 52.28 -49.49
C ARG A 307 25.53 50.96 -49.38
N PHE A 308 26.68 51.02 -48.72
CA PHE A 308 27.49 49.86 -48.33
C PHE A 308 27.72 49.90 -46.82
N LEU A 309 27.15 48.95 -46.08
CA LEU A 309 27.34 48.84 -44.63
C LEU A 309 27.84 47.46 -44.26
N PHE A 310 29.03 47.38 -43.69
CA PHE A 310 29.60 46.15 -43.16
C PHE A 310 29.65 46.21 -41.63
N ASN A 311 29.01 45.25 -40.96
CA ASN A 311 29.02 45.15 -39.50
C ASN A 311 28.97 43.69 -39.06
N ASN A 312 29.93 43.27 -38.22
CA ASN A 312 29.97 41.94 -37.57
C ASN A 312 29.67 40.76 -38.51
N GLY A 313 30.30 40.70 -39.69
CA GLY A 313 30.10 39.61 -40.66
C GLY A 313 28.83 39.70 -41.51
N ARG A 314 28.06 40.79 -41.39
CA ARG A 314 26.87 41.05 -42.22
C ARG A 314 27.08 42.30 -43.08
N LEU A 315 26.89 42.16 -44.39
CA LEU A 315 26.94 43.25 -45.36
C LEU A 315 25.53 43.62 -45.83
N VAL A 316 25.18 44.90 -45.71
CA VAL A 316 23.96 45.47 -46.31
C VAL A 316 24.35 46.33 -47.50
N LEU A 317 23.93 45.91 -48.69
CA LEU A 317 24.19 46.60 -49.96
C LEU A 317 22.87 47.14 -50.51
N SER A 318 22.79 48.44 -50.77
CA SER A 318 21.63 49.06 -51.41
C SER A 318 22.05 49.81 -52.66
N GLY A 319 21.19 49.76 -53.69
CA GLY A 319 21.49 50.36 -54.98
C GLY A 319 20.29 50.39 -55.92
N SER A 320 20.52 50.80 -57.17
CA SER A 320 19.52 50.82 -58.23
C SER A 320 20.03 50.16 -59.52
N THR A 321 19.13 49.55 -60.30
CA THR A 321 19.41 48.93 -61.61
C THR A 321 18.22 49.16 -62.56
N GLU A 322 18.34 48.86 -63.86
CA GLU A 322 17.28 49.12 -64.85
C GLU A 322 16.01 48.28 -64.65
N ASN A 323 16.13 47.00 -64.29
CA ASN A 323 14.99 46.09 -64.24
C ASN A 323 15.13 45.02 -63.14
N PHE A 324 14.03 44.34 -62.81
CA PHE A 324 14.02 43.31 -61.76
C PHE A 324 14.88 42.09 -62.11
N ASN A 325 15.01 41.72 -63.40
CA ASN A 325 15.85 40.59 -63.81
C ASN A 325 17.33 40.83 -63.48
N ASN A 326 17.79 42.08 -63.55
CA ASN A 326 19.15 42.45 -63.17
C ASN A 326 19.37 42.27 -61.66
N VAL A 327 18.36 42.50 -60.81
CA VAL A 327 18.46 42.30 -59.34
C VAL A 327 18.77 40.83 -59.03
N ASP A 328 18.06 39.89 -59.66
CA ASP A 328 18.30 38.46 -59.48
C ASP A 328 19.65 38.04 -60.06
N SER A 329 20.03 38.58 -61.23
CA SER A 329 21.34 38.32 -61.83
C SER A 329 22.50 38.78 -60.94
N ILE A 330 22.38 39.97 -60.32
CA ILE A 330 23.38 40.50 -59.38
C ILE A 330 23.46 39.62 -58.14
N LYS A 331 22.32 39.21 -57.57
CA LYS A 331 22.25 38.28 -56.44
C LYS A 331 23.02 36.99 -56.74
N SER A 332 22.71 36.32 -57.85
CA SER A 332 23.35 35.05 -58.22
C SER A 332 24.86 35.20 -58.47
N LYS A 333 25.30 36.32 -59.03
CA LYS A 333 26.74 36.60 -59.24
C LYS A 333 27.48 36.79 -57.91
N ILE A 334 26.89 37.50 -56.95
CA ILE A 334 27.47 37.68 -55.62
C ILE A 334 27.49 36.34 -54.86
N GLU A 335 26.42 35.55 -54.93
CA GLU A 335 26.38 34.19 -54.32
C GLU A 335 27.40 33.21 -54.92
N SER A 336 27.94 33.47 -56.11
CA SER A 336 28.98 32.63 -56.71
C SER A 336 30.39 32.87 -56.15
N SER A 337 30.55 33.72 -55.14
CA SER A 337 31.84 33.92 -54.47
C SER A 337 31.92 33.05 -53.23
N ASP A 338 33.07 32.39 -53.04
CA ASP A 338 33.37 31.61 -51.82
C ASP A 338 33.46 32.49 -50.55
N LEU A 339 33.39 33.83 -50.71
CA LEU A 339 33.39 34.79 -49.60
C LEU A 339 32.00 35.02 -48.99
N PHE A 340 30.92 34.66 -49.68
CA PHE A 340 29.55 34.98 -49.28
C PHE A 340 28.71 33.71 -49.12
N ASP A 341 28.36 33.37 -47.88
CA ASP A 341 27.55 32.19 -47.57
C ASP A 341 26.13 32.29 -48.13
N LYS A 342 25.53 33.49 -48.05
CA LYS A 342 24.14 33.72 -48.45
C LYS A 342 23.86 35.16 -48.83
N VAL A 343 23.16 35.37 -49.95
CA VAL A 343 22.64 36.68 -50.34
C VAL A 343 21.12 36.64 -50.32
N SER A 344 20.49 37.56 -49.60
CA SER A 344 19.04 37.67 -49.50
C SER A 344 18.56 39.01 -50.06
N ILE A 345 17.52 38.98 -50.89
CA ILE A 345 16.83 40.20 -51.34
C ILE A 345 15.93 40.67 -50.21
N SER A 346 16.33 41.74 -49.52
CA SER A 346 15.51 42.37 -48.47
C SER A 346 14.38 43.19 -49.06
N SER A 347 14.60 43.82 -50.23
CA SER A 347 13.57 44.54 -50.97
C SER A 347 14.02 44.77 -52.40
N ALA A 348 13.08 44.74 -53.35
CA ALA A 348 13.25 45.24 -54.71
C ALA A 348 11.97 46.01 -55.08
N ALA A 349 12.08 47.29 -55.42
CA ALA A 349 10.94 48.14 -55.73
C ALA A 349 11.29 49.14 -56.84
N ALA A 350 10.35 49.41 -57.74
CA ALA A 350 10.51 50.47 -58.74
C ALA A 350 10.68 51.83 -58.04
N ASP A 351 11.58 52.66 -58.56
CA ASP A 351 11.77 54.03 -58.08
C ASP A 351 10.52 54.88 -58.37
N LYS A 352 10.34 55.96 -57.60
CA LYS A 352 9.14 56.82 -57.69
C LYS A 352 8.95 57.49 -59.06
N LYS A 353 10.00 57.53 -59.89
CA LYS A 353 9.99 58.03 -61.27
C LYS A 353 9.80 56.94 -62.33
N GLY A 354 9.82 55.66 -61.95
CA GLY A 354 9.56 54.50 -62.82
C GLY A 354 10.72 53.97 -63.65
N ASP A 355 11.84 54.72 -63.74
CA ASP A 355 12.93 54.38 -64.68
C ASP A 355 13.93 53.33 -64.18
N ARG A 356 13.94 53.03 -62.87
CA ARG A 356 14.91 52.13 -62.23
C ARG A 356 14.28 51.32 -61.11
N VAL A 357 14.90 50.21 -60.73
CA VAL A 357 14.53 49.34 -59.61
C VAL A 357 15.55 49.52 -58.48
N ASN A 358 15.09 50.00 -57.33
CA ASN A 358 15.87 50.08 -56.10
C ASN A 358 15.88 48.73 -55.40
N PHE A 359 17.06 48.23 -55.06
CA PHE A 359 17.23 46.98 -54.35
C PHE A 359 17.99 47.15 -53.04
N LYS A 360 17.79 46.18 -52.14
CA LYS A 360 18.55 46.02 -50.91
C LYS A 360 18.88 44.54 -50.71
N PHE A 361 20.17 44.23 -50.66
CA PHE A 361 20.68 42.92 -50.29
C PHE A 361 21.16 42.89 -48.84
N ILE A 362 20.92 41.76 -48.19
CA ILE A 362 21.54 41.37 -46.94
C ILE A 362 22.41 40.16 -47.25
N ILE A 363 23.70 40.29 -47.01
CA ILE A 363 24.73 39.30 -47.34
C ILE A 363 25.36 38.83 -46.03
N GLU A 364 25.42 37.51 -45.85
CA GLU A 364 26.05 36.84 -44.70
C GLU A 364 27.37 36.21 -45.16
N MET A 365 28.38 36.25 -44.28
CA MET A 365 29.77 35.83 -44.51
C MET A 365 30.31 34.94 -43.39
#